data_AF-A0A925V240-F1
#
_entry.id   AF-A0A925V240-F1
#
_cell.length_a   1.000
_cell.length_b   1.000
_cell.length_c   1.000
_cell.angle_alpha   90.00
_cell.angle_beta   90.00
_cell.angle_gamma   90.00
#
_symmetry.space_group_name_H-M   'P 1'
#
loop_
_entity.id
_entity.type
_entity.pdbx_description
1 polymer ?
#
loop_
_entity_poly.entity_id
_entity_poly.type
_entity_poly.pdbx_seq_one_letter_code
_entity_poly.pdbx_strand_id
1 'polypeptide(L)'
;MMILSGNYASLFRDRRLGDEASAGTAVIAFADLVFQTAPFHAPKPLPARWHDALRAWLSGEPAADVLALCDDEGVDLIQEALTYRLPWAMEAVRVHALAVEYDGADGLSGVAAQAVESGSTSLSVIALVRAGLSSREAAAAAVEDTAASFTDRDGMHAWLNSKPVEERLSTSAESDGLPGRLEHAC
;
A
#
# COMPACT_ATOMS: atom_id res chain seq x y z
N MET A 1 -1.92 -18.94 -27.22
CA MET A 1 -2.14 -17.95 -28.29
C MET A 1 -3.65 -17.77 -28.42
N MET A 2 -4.14 -16.53 -28.43
CA MET A 2 -5.52 -16.06 -28.16
C MET A 2 -5.88 -15.97 -26.67
N ILE A 3 -5.65 -14.79 -26.05
CA ILE A 3 -6.67 -13.90 -25.42
C ILE A 3 -5.96 -12.55 -25.19
N LEU A 4 -5.86 -11.68 -26.19
CA LEU A 4 -5.64 -10.23 -26.02
C LEU A 4 -6.11 -9.53 -27.31
N SER A 5 -7.41 -9.61 -27.58
CA SER A 5 -8.06 -8.81 -28.63
C SER A 5 -9.31 -8.20 -28.04
N GLY A 6 -9.12 -7.13 -27.29
CA GLY A 6 -10.18 -6.35 -26.68
C GLY A 6 -9.58 -5.18 -25.93
N ASN A 7 -9.83 -3.97 -26.43
CA ASN A 7 -9.90 -2.64 -25.80
C ASN A 7 -9.31 -2.32 -24.39
N TYR A 8 -8.33 -3.03 -23.84
CA TYR A 8 -7.71 -2.68 -22.54
C TYR A 8 -6.59 -1.63 -22.66
N ALA A 9 -6.09 -1.38 -23.87
CA ALA A 9 -5.02 -0.41 -24.11
C ALA A 9 -5.41 1.06 -23.80
N SER A 10 -6.71 1.36 -23.71
CA SER A 10 -7.20 2.69 -23.33
C SER A 10 -7.27 2.91 -21.81
N LEU A 11 -7.20 1.87 -20.98
CA LEU A 11 -7.23 1.99 -19.51
C LEU A 11 -5.92 2.51 -18.89
N PHE A 12 -4.84 2.53 -19.67
CA PHE A 12 -3.50 2.94 -19.21
C PHE A 12 -3.02 4.28 -19.77
N ARG A 13 -3.78 4.92 -20.67
CA ARG A 13 -3.29 6.07 -21.46
C ARG A 13 -3.53 7.44 -20.81
N ASP A 14 -4.35 7.53 -19.77
CA ASP A 14 -4.73 8.81 -19.15
C ASP A 14 -4.75 8.74 -17.60
N ARG A 15 -3.67 8.22 -17.01
CA ARG A 15 -3.52 8.14 -15.55
C ARG A 15 -2.66 9.28 -15.04
N ARG A 16 -3.29 10.32 -14.50
CA ARG A 16 -2.60 11.31 -13.68
C ARG A 16 -2.05 10.64 -12.41
N LEU A 17 -0.81 10.97 -12.05
CA LEU A 17 -0.30 10.72 -10.71
C LEU A 17 -1.24 11.40 -9.70
N GLY A 18 -1.71 10.66 -8.69
CA GLY A 18 -2.55 11.20 -7.61
C GLY A 18 -4.07 11.01 -7.74
N ASP A 19 -4.58 10.28 -8.75
CA ASP A 19 -5.99 9.86 -8.77
C ASP A 19 -6.15 8.48 -8.11
N GLU A 20 -6.29 8.48 -6.78
CA GLU A 20 -6.44 7.27 -5.97
C GLU A 20 -7.69 6.46 -6.34
N ALA A 21 -8.79 7.13 -6.68
CA ALA A 21 -10.05 6.47 -7.04
C ALA A 21 -9.95 5.72 -8.39
N SER A 22 -9.28 6.33 -9.37
CA SER A 22 -8.99 5.69 -10.66
C SER A 22 -7.97 4.55 -10.51
N ALA A 23 -6.95 4.74 -9.66
CA ALA A 23 -5.97 3.70 -9.35
C ALA A 23 -6.62 2.48 -8.68
N GLY A 24 -7.47 2.70 -7.67
CA GLY A 24 -8.21 1.63 -6.97
C GLY A 24 -9.12 0.85 -7.92
N THR A 25 -9.88 1.54 -8.77
CA THR A 25 -10.73 0.91 -9.80
C THR A 25 -9.91 0.03 -10.75
N ALA A 26 -8.75 0.50 -11.21
CA ALA A 26 -7.90 -0.26 -12.11
C ALA A 26 -7.29 -1.50 -11.45
N VAL A 27 -6.88 -1.38 -10.17
CA VAL A 27 -6.35 -2.52 -9.40
C VAL A 27 -7.43 -3.58 -9.17
N ILE A 28 -8.66 -3.17 -8.86
CA ILE A 28 -9.82 -4.05 -8.74
C ILE A 28 -10.09 -4.80 -10.06
N ALA A 29 -10.14 -4.08 -11.19
CA ALA A 29 -10.37 -4.69 -12.49
C ALA A 29 -9.24 -5.68 -12.89
N PHE A 30 -8.00 -5.38 -12.50
CA PHE A 30 -6.89 -6.31 -12.67
C PHE A 30 -7.05 -7.56 -11.80
N ALA A 31 -7.43 -7.38 -10.53
CA ALA A 31 -7.67 -8.46 -9.58
C ALA A 31 -8.76 -9.44 -10.07
N ASP A 32 -9.85 -8.91 -10.66
CA ASP A 32 -10.92 -9.72 -11.26
C ASP A 32 -10.40 -10.73 -12.30
N LEU A 33 -9.40 -10.33 -13.10
CA LEU A 33 -8.82 -11.15 -14.15
C LEU A 33 -7.83 -12.18 -13.58
N VAL A 34 -6.92 -11.72 -12.70
CA VAL A 34 -5.82 -12.58 -12.24
C VAL A 34 -6.27 -13.64 -11.26
N PHE A 35 -7.25 -13.35 -10.40
CA PHE A 35 -7.77 -14.35 -9.46
C PHE A 35 -8.55 -15.50 -10.13
N GLN A 36 -8.78 -15.43 -11.44
CA GLN A 36 -9.34 -16.53 -12.24
C GLN A 36 -8.27 -17.33 -13.01
N THR A 37 -7.00 -16.90 -12.95
CA THR A 37 -5.94 -17.39 -13.84
C THR A 37 -4.82 -18.04 -13.04
N ALA A 38 -4.43 -19.27 -13.39
CA ALA A 38 -3.27 -19.90 -12.77
C ALA A 38 -1.97 -19.15 -13.16
N PRO A 39 -0.99 -18.99 -12.24
CA PRO A 39 -0.96 -19.51 -10.87
C PRO A 39 -1.57 -18.58 -9.81
N PHE A 40 -2.17 -17.46 -10.21
CA PHE A 40 -2.66 -16.40 -9.30
C PHE A 40 -4.08 -16.62 -8.77
N HIS A 41 -4.75 -17.68 -9.22
CA HIS A 41 -6.07 -18.06 -8.73
C HIS A 41 -6.09 -18.15 -7.19
N ALA A 42 -7.12 -17.55 -6.57
CA ALA A 42 -7.31 -17.60 -5.13
C ALA A 42 -7.59 -19.05 -4.67
N PRO A 43 -6.91 -19.58 -3.64
CA PRO A 43 -7.02 -20.98 -3.25
C PRO A 43 -8.36 -21.30 -2.59
N LYS A 44 -9.01 -20.29 -2.03
CA LYS A 44 -10.37 -20.32 -1.49
C LYS A 44 -11.23 -19.35 -2.30
N PRO A 45 -12.56 -19.57 -2.36
CA PRO A 45 -13.48 -18.58 -2.90
C PRO A 45 -13.26 -17.22 -2.21
N LEU A 46 -13.26 -16.15 -3.01
CA LEU A 46 -13.15 -14.80 -2.45
C LEU A 46 -14.46 -14.44 -1.72
N PRO A 47 -14.39 -13.72 -0.59
CA PRO A 47 -15.56 -13.24 0.14
C PRO A 47 -16.44 -12.36 -0.74
N ALA A 48 -17.76 -12.31 -0.50
CA ALA A 48 -18.68 -11.55 -1.34
C ALA A 48 -18.31 -10.05 -1.50
N ARG A 49 -17.66 -9.47 -0.49
CA ARG A 49 -17.27 -8.05 -0.44
C ARG A 49 -15.79 -7.80 -0.69
N TRP A 50 -15.09 -8.73 -1.34
CA TRP A 50 -13.64 -8.61 -1.56
C TRP A 50 -13.24 -7.35 -2.35
N HIS A 51 -14.09 -6.86 -3.25
CA HIS A 51 -13.89 -5.58 -3.95
C HIS A 51 -13.88 -4.38 -3.01
N ASP A 52 -14.81 -4.33 -2.05
CA ASP A 52 -14.88 -3.26 -1.04
C ASP A 52 -13.67 -3.33 -0.12
N ALA A 53 -13.28 -4.53 0.29
CA ALA A 53 -12.10 -4.75 1.11
C ALA A 53 -10.81 -4.32 0.40
N LEU A 54 -10.64 -4.63 -0.89
CA LEU A 54 -9.49 -4.17 -1.67
C LEU A 54 -9.49 -2.64 -1.82
N ARG A 55 -10.66 -2.01 -1.98
CA ARG A 55 -10.76 -0.55 -2.02
C ARG A 55 -10.34 0.08 -0.68
N ALA A 56 -10.91 -0.39 0.42
CA ALA A 56 -10.57 0.08 1.78
C ALA A 56 -9.09 -0.15 2.09
N TRP A 57 -8.56 -1.32 1.71
CA TRP A 57 -7.15 -1.65 1.85
C TRP A 57 -6.24 -0.66 1.10
N LEU A 58 -6.55 -0.29 -0.14
CA LEU A 58 -5.76 0.68 -0.92
C LEU A 58 -5.88 2.13 -0.41
N SER A 59 -7.02 2.47 0.18
CA SER A 59 -7.25 3.76 0.86
C SER A 59 -6.46 3.90 2.17
N GLY A 60 -5.83 2.83 2.65
CA GLY A 60 -5.09 2.85 3.91
C GLY A 60 -5.95 2.66 5.16
N GLU A 61 -7.21 2.25 5.00
CA GLU A 61 -8.13 2.00 6.13
C GLU A 61 -7.54 0.94 7.09
N PRO A 62 -7.78 1.06 8.42
CA PRO A 62 -7.30 0.10 9.41
C PRO A 62 -7.55 -1.35 9.02
N ALA A 63 -6.57 -2.22 9.27
CA ALA A 63 -6.70 -3.63 8.88
C ALA A 63 -7.92 -4.29 9.54
N ALA A 64 -8.25 -3.92 10.78
CA ALA A 64 -9.43 -4.40 11.48
C ALA A 64 -10.74 -4.07 10.75
N ASP A 65 -10.84 -2.87 10.16
CA ASP A 65 -12.02 -2.43 9.44
C ASP A 65 -12.15 -3.16 8.10
N VAL A 66 -11.01 -3.40 7.41
CA VAL A 66 -10.97 -4.22 6.20
C VAL A 66 -11.39 -5.66 6.49
N LEU A 67 -10.91 -6.25 7.59
CA LEU A 67 -11.27 -7.60 8.02
C LEU A 67 -12.78 -7.71 8.30
N ALA A 68 -13.36 -6.71 8.96
CA ALA A 68 -14.78 -6.66 9.28
C ALA A 68 -15.71 -6.64 8.04
N LEU A 69 -15.19 -6.33 6.84
CA LEU A 69 -15.96 -6.40 5.60
C LEU A 69 -16.18 -7.85 5.10
N CYS A 70 -15.37 -8.80 5.56
CA CYS A 70 -15.28 -10.15 5.01
C CYS A 70 -15.38 -11.27 6.07
N ASP A 71 -15.96 -10.96 7.23
CA ASP A 71 -16.21 -11.90 8.33
C ASP A 71 -14.97 -12.80 8.62
N ASP A 72 -15.16 -14.12 8.74
CA ASP A 72 -14.10 -15.08 9.08
C ASP A 72 -13.05 -15.29 7.96
N GLU A 73 -13.29 -14.74 6.77
CA GLU A 73 -12.46 -14.95 5.58
C GLU A 73 -11.52 -13.76 5.32
N GLY A 74 -11.66 -12.67 6.07
CA GLY A 74 -10.89 -11.44 5.88
C GLY A 74 -9.38 -11.65 5.99
N VAL A 75 -8.92 -12.51 6.90
CA VAL A 75 -7.47 -12.74 7.11
C VAL A 75 -6.86 -13.39 5.87
N ASP A 76 -7.50 -14.43 5.34
CA ASP A 76 -7.06 -15.10 4.12
C ASP A 76 -7.14 -14.15 2.91
N LEU A 77 -8.20 -13.33 2.82
CA LEU A 77 -8.30 -12.33 1.78
C LEU A 77 -7.08 -11.39 1.80
N ILE A 78 -6.76 -10.79 2.95
CA ILE A 78 -5.62 -9.86 3.05
C ILE A 78 -4.31 -10.60 2.78
N GLN A 79 -4.02 -11.68 3.50
CA GLN A 79 -2.70 -12.31 3.47
C GLN A 79 -2.43 -13.05 2.15
N GLU A 80 -3.35 -13.91 1.72
CA GLU A 80 -3.15 -14.83 0.61
C GLU A 80 -3.51 -14.22 -0.74
N ALA A 81 -4.62 -13.49 -0.83
CA ALA A 81 -5.08 -12.92 -2.09
C ALA A 81 -4.48 -11.52 -2.33
N LEU A 82 -4.62 -10.60 -1.38
CA LEU A 82 -4.22 -9.21 -1.57
C LEU A 82 -2.70 -9.02 -1.41
N THR A 83 -2.06 -9.43 -0.31
CA THR A 83 -0.64 -9.12 -0.09
C THR A 83 0.33 -10.08 -0.75
N TYR A 84 -0.11 -11.27 -1.15
CA TYR A 84 0.74 -12.27 -1.80
C TYR A 84 0.45 -12.42 -3.30
N ARG A 85 -0.72 -12.96 -3.67
CA ARG A 85 -1.02 -13.30 -5.08
C ARG A 85 -1.15 -12.09 -5.99
N LEU A 86 -1.80 -11.02 -5.55
CA LEU A 86 -2.06 -9.86 -6.39
C LEU A 86 -0.77 -9.09 -6.74
N PRO A 87 0.14 -8.75 -5.81
CA PRO A 87 1.45 -8.18 -6.11
C PRO A 87 2.28 -9.11 -6.99
N TRP A 88 2.25 -10.42 -6.73
CA TRP A 88 2.94 -11.40 -7.56
C TRP A 88 2.44 -11.36 -9.01
N ALA A 89 1.11 -11.33 -9.22
CA ALA A 89 0.52 -11.23 -10.55
C ALA A 89 0.90 -9.93 -11.26
N MET A 90 0.85 -8.80 -10.55
CA MET A 90 1.26 -7.49 -11.09
C MET A 90 2.71 -7.48 -11.53
N GLU A 91 3.61 -8.00 -10.70
CA GLU A 91 5.05 -8.07 -11.01
C GLU A 91 5.35 -9.08 -12.13
N ALA A 92 4.66 -10.21 -12.17
CA ALA A 92 4.79 -11.18 -13.26
C ALA A 92 4.39 -10.56 -14.60
N VAL A 93 3.27 -9.83 -14.65
CA VAL A 93 2.83 -9.10 -15.84
C VAL A 93 3.83 -8.02 -16.22
N ARG A 94 4.31 -7.23 -15.26
CA ARG A 94 5.30 -6.16 -15.50
C ARG A 94 6.61 -6.72 -16.08
N VAL A 95 7.19 -7.74 -15.43
CA VAL A 95 8.44 -8.37 -15.88
C VAL A 95 8.26 -9.03 -17.24
N HIS A 96 7.13 -9.70 -17.48
CA HIS A 96 6.86 -10.30 -18.78
C HIS A 96 6.70 -9.24 -19.88
N ALA A 97 5.97 -8.17 -19.63
CA ALA A 97 5.78 -7.06 -20.57
C ALA A 97 7.12 -6.41 -20.97
N LEU A 98 8.01 -6.21 -20.00
CA LEU A 98 9.37 -5.72 -20.26
C LEU A 98 10.19 -6.71 -21.10
N ALA A 99 10.12 -8.01 -20.78
CA ALA A 99 10.88 -9.05 -21.47
C ALA A 99 10.47 -9.24 -22.94
N VAL A 100 9.20 -8.98 -23.27
CA VAL A 100 8.69 -9.07 -24.65
C VAL A 100 8.63 -7.72 -25.36
N GLU A 101 9.19 -6.66 -24.76
CA GLU A 101 9.19 -5.29 -25.29
C GLU A 101 7.77 -4.81 -25.67
N TYR A 102 6.79 -5.13 -24.82
CA TYR A 102 5.41 -4.71 -25.05
C TYR A 102 5.31 -3.18 -25.04
N ASP A 103 4.58 -2.62 -26.01
CA ASP A 103 4.37 -1.17 -26.10
C ASP A 103 3.70 -0.63 -24.82
N GLY A 104 4.37 0.32 -24.14
CA GLY A 104 3.94 0.86 -22.85
C GLY A 104 4.43 0.09 -21.61
N ALA A 105 5.28 -0.94 -21.76
CA ALA A 105 5.88 -1.64 -20.62
C ALA A 105 6.66 -0.72 -19.67
N ASP A 106 7.32 0.32 -20.20
CA ASP A 106 8.05 1.34 -19.42
C ASP A 106 7.13 2.12 -18.47
N GLY A 107 5.83 2.19 -18.76
CA GLY A 107 4.83 2.83 -17.90
C GLY A 107 4.46 2.00 -16.67
N LEU A 108 4.85 0.73 -16.60
CA LEU A 108 4.57 -0.15 -15.47
C LEU A 108 5.68 0.02 -14.41
N SER A 109 5.52 1.00 -13.52
CA SER A 109 6.53 1.37 -12.51
C SER A 109 6.65 0.40 -11.31
N GLY A 110 5.75 -0.58 -11.17
CA GLY A 110 5.67 -1.45 -9.99
C GLY A 110 5.04 -0.81 -8.75
N VAL A 111 4.70 0.49 -8.80
CA VAL A 111 4.05 1.21 -7.69
C VAL A 111 2.71 0.58 -7.31
N ALA A 112 1.94 0.09 -8.28
CA ALA A 112 0.66 -0.58 -8.00
C ALA A 112 0.85 -1.85 -7.14
N ALA A 113 1.88 -2.65 -7.42
CA ALA A 113 2.19 -3.83 -6.61
C ALA A 113 2.58 -3.44 -5.19
N GLN A 114 3.40 -2.38 -5.04
CA GLN A 114 3.80 -1.86 -3.73
C GLN A 114 2.61 -1.29 -2.94
N ALA A 115 1.67 -0.63 -3.62
CA ALA A 115 0.48 -0.08 -3.00
C ALA A 115 -0.45 -1.19 -2.46
N VAL A 116 -0.60 -2.27 -3.23
CA VAL A 116 -1.35 -3.45 -2.78
C VAL A 116 -0.63 -4.17 -1.64
N GLU A 117 0.69 -4.37 -1.73
CA GLU A 117 1.48 -5.04 -0.70
C GLU A 117 1.43 -4.29 0.64
N SER A 118 1.63 -2.96 0.59
CA SER A 118 1.62 -2.12 1.78
C SER A 118 0.22 -1.70 2.24
N GLY A 119 -0.80 -1.86 1.40
CA GLY A 119 -2.16 -1.38 1.65
C GLY A 119 -2.24 0.13 1.77
N SER A 120 -1.58 0.88 0.90
CA SER A 120 -1.69 2.33 0.82
C SER A 120 -1.31 2.82 -0.56
N THR A 121 -1.97 3.86 -1.06
CA THR A 121 -1.57 4.55 -2.30
C THR A 121 -0.63 5.73 -2.05
N SER A 122 -0.36 6.08 -0.79
CA SER A 122 0.61 7.11 -0.41
C SER A 122 2.04 6.59 -0.54
N LEU A 123 2.83 7.19 -1.44
CA LEU A 123 4.23 6.80 -1.67
C LEU A 123 5.10 6.97 -0.42
N SER A 124 4.85 8.00 0.40
CA SER A 124 5.55 8.21 1.67
C SER A 124 5.27 7.05 2.64
N VAL A 125 4.01 6.61 2.73
CA VAL A 125 3.60 5.47 3.59
C VAL A 125 4.20 4.17 3.08
N ILE A 126 4.11 3.91 1.77
CA ILE A 126 4.75 2.75 1.12
C ILE A 126 6.24 2.71 1.45
N ALA A 127 6.94 3.84 1.32
CA ALA A 127 8.38 3.93 1.58
C ALA A 127 8.72 3.62 3.04
N LEU A 128 7.96 4.12 4.02
CA LEU A 128 8.18 3.82 5.45
C LEU A 128 7.92 2.36 5.79
N VAL A 129 6.80 1.78 5.32
CA VAL A 129 6.47 0.38 5.57
C VAL A 129 7.55 -0.54 4.99
N ARG A 130 7.99 -0.27 3.75
CA ARG A 130 9.06 -1.03 3.10
C ARG A 130 10.44 -0.79 3.72
N ALA A 131 10.64 0.32 4.42
CA ALA A 131 11.83 0.57 5.22
C ALA A 131 11.84 -0.19 6.57
N GLY A 132 10.74 -0.88 6.91
CA GLY A 132 10.64 -1.75 8.09
C GLY A 132 9.73 -1.21 9.19
N LEU A 133 8.98 -0.13 8.96
CA LEU A 133 7.98 0.32 9.92
C LEU A 133 6.80 -0.67 9.92
N SER A 134 6.69 -1.46 10.99
CA SER A 134 5.76 -2.59 11.07
C SER A 134 4.29 -2.18 11.17
N SER A 135 3.99 -0.95 11.59
CA SER A 135 2.64 -0.41 11.63
C SER A 135 2.41 0.56 10.48
N ARG A 136 1.54 0.16 9.55
CA ARG A 136 1.05 1.03 8.48
C ARG A 136 0.30 2.24 9.01
N GLU A 137 -0.49 2.09 10.07
CA GLU A 137 -1.23 3.19 10.69
C GLU A 137 -0.28 4.21 11.31
N ALA A 138 0.79 3.76 11.98
CA ALA A 138 1.84 4.65 12.46
C ALA A 138 2.58 5.34 11.32
N ALA A 139 2.81 4.65 10.20
CA ALA A 139 3.39 5.25 9.00
C ALA A 139 2.50 6.36 8.42
N ALA A 140 1.19 6.10 8.31
CA ALA A 140 0.20 7.07 7.85
C ALA A 140 0.14 8.29 8.77
N ALA A 141 0.03 8.08 10.08
CA ALA A 141 0.03 9.16 11.07
C ALA A 141 1.31 10.00 10.99
N ALA A 142 2.50 9.38 10.89
CA ALA A 142 3.76 10.12 10.74
C ALA A 142 3.80 10.99 9.48
N VAL A 143 3.28 10.48 8.37
CA VAL A 143 3.20 11.21 7.09
C VAL A 143 2.23 12.38 7.19
N GLU A 144 1.03 12.17 7.71
CA GLU A 144 0.00 13.20 7.89
C GLU A 144 0.49 14.29 8.84
N ASP A 145 0.96 13.89 10.01
CA ASP A 145 1.38 14.79 11.06
C ASP A 145 2.59 15.65 10.64
N THR A 146 3.52 15.14 9.83
CA THR A 146 4.68 15.91 9.35
C THR A 146 4.48 16.54 7.96
N ALA A 147 3.32 16.31 7.32
CA ALA A 147 3.09 16.63 5.91
C ALA A 147 4.19 16.08 4.98
N ALA A 148 4.65 14.85 5.22
CA ALA A 148 5.73 14.24 4.47
C ALA A 148 5.34 13.95 3.00
N SER A 149 6.21 14.31 2.07
CA SER A 149 5.97 14.20 0.62
C SER A 149 7.06 13.44 -0.14
N PHE A 150 7.90 12.68 0.55
CA PHE A 150 8.93 11.87 -0.09
C PHE A 150 8.33 10.65 -0.81
N THR A 151 8.95 10.25 -1.91
CA THR A 151 8.47 9.11 -2.71
C THR A 151 9.48 7.98 -2.80
N ASP A 152 10.67 8.18 -2.24
CA ASP A 152 11.79 7.25 -2.31
C ASP A 152 12.60 7.26 -1.00
N ARG A 153 13.61 6.40 -0.97
CA ARG A 153 14.46 6.19 0.20
C ARG A 153 15.32 7.42 0.54
N ASP A 154 15.81 8.13 -0.47
CA ASP A 154 16.70 9.28 -0.25
C ASP A 154 15.90 10.45 0.33
N GLY A 155 14.71 10.71 -0.21
CA GLY A 155 13.76 11.66 0.35
C GLY A 155 13.30 11.30 1.76
N MET A 156 13.06 10.01 2.02
CA MET A 156 12.75 9.53 3.38
C MET A 156 13.89 9.79 4.36
N HIS A 157 15.14 9.54 3.98
CA HIS A 157 16.30 9.86 4.82
C HIS A 157 16.46 11.36 5.06
N ALA A 158 16.21 12.20 4.05
CA ALA A 158 16.22 13.65 4.22
C ALA A 158 15.10 14.10 5.19
N TRP A 159 13.90 13.53 5.07
CA TRP A 159 12.77 13.80 5.96
C TRP A 159 13.04 13.39 7.40
N LEU A 160 13.67 12.24 7.65
CA LEU A 160 14.04 11.80 9.01
C LEU A 160 14.97 12.80 9.73
N ASN A 161 15.75 13.58 8.97
CA ASN A 161 16.66 14.61 9.48
C ASN A 161 16.07 16.04 9.38
N SER A 162 14.74 16.15 9.21
CA SER A 162 14.07 17.44 9.05
C SER A 162 13.51 17.97 10.38
N LYS A 163 13.37 19.29 10.48
CA LYS A 163 12.86 19.97 11.68
C LYS A 163 11.52 19.42 12.19
N PRO A 164 10.50 19.16 11.34
CA PRO A 164 9.23 18.59 11.82
C PRO A 164 9.40 17.27 12.59
N VAL A 165 10.38 16.44 12.22
CA VAL A 165 10.68 15.18 12.93
C VAL A 165 11.45 15.46 14.22
N GLU A 166 12.46 16.35 14.18
CA GLU A 166 13.24 16.75 15.37
C GLU A 166 12.35 17.33 16.48
N GLU A 167 11.42 18.22 16.11
CA GLU A 167 10.49 18.86 17.05
C GLU A 167 9.61 17.83 17.78
N ARG A 168 9.17 16.77 17.09
CA ARG A 168 8.40 15.68 17.69
C ARG A 168 9.22 14.84 18.67
N LEU A 169 10.45 14.49 18.29
CA LEU A 169 11.37 13.76 19.17
C LEU A 169 11.66 14.54 20.46
N SER A 170 11.81 15.87 20.35
CA SER A 170 12.01 16.73 21.53
C SER A 170 10.77 16.81 22.42
N THR A 171 9.57 16.82 21.84
CA THR A 171 8.30 16.90 22.59
C THR A 171 8.01 15.62 23.37
N SER A 172 8.31 14.44 22.79
CA SER A 172 8.18 13.16 23.50
C SER A 172 9.16 13.01 24.67
N ALA A 173 10.33 13.66 24.62
CA ALA A 173 11.31 13.64 25.71
C ALA A 173 10.89 14.51 26.92
N GLU A 174 10.14 15.58 26.70
CA GLU A 174 9.65 16.47 27.77
C GLU A 174 8.50 15.83 28.57
N SER A 175 7.68 14.96 27.97
CA SER A 175 6.55 14.31 28.66
C SER A 175 6.93 13.15 29.57
N ASP A 176 8.14 12.59 29.45
CA ASP A 176 8.67 11.51 30.30
C ASP A 176 9.44 12.05 31.54
N GLY A 177 9.48 13.37 31.74
CA GLY A 177 10.03 14.00 32.94
C GLY A 177 9.17 13.76 34.18
N LEU A 178 9.50 12.73 34.97
CA LEU A 178 8.89 12.43 36.27
C LEU A 178 8.76 13.67 37.18
N PRO A 179 7.62 13.90 37.86
CA PRO A 179 7.51 14.94 38.86
C PRO A 179 8.19 14.52 40.18
N GLY A 180 9.02 15.41 40.70
CA GLY A 180 9.14 15.68 42.13
C GLY A 180 9.73 14.59 43.01
N ARG A 181 11.06 14.60 43.13
CA ARG A 181 11.78 14.08 44.30
C ARG A 181 11.22 14.74 45.56
N LEU A 182 10.41 14.04 46.34
CA LEU A 182 10.03 14.48 47.68
C LEU A 182 11.26 14.35 48.59
N GLU A 183 11.91 15.48 48.83
CA GLU A 183 12.84 15.65 49.94
C GLU A 183 12.06 15.52 51.24
N HIS A 184 12.10 14.33 51.85
CA HIS A 184 11.70 14.16 53.24
C HIS A 184 12.82 14.67 54.14
N ALA A 185 12.75 15.96 54.47
CA ALA A 185 13.30 16.49 55.70
C ALA A 185 12.23 16.35 56.80
N CYS A 186 12.37 15.35 57.67
CA CYS A 186 12.28 15.48 59.12
C CYS A 186 12.71 14.17 59.79
#